data_AF-A0A538I0A0-F1
#
_entry.id   AF-A0A538I0A0-F1
#
_cell.length_a   1.000
_cell.length_b   1.000
_cell.length_c   1.000
_cell.angle_alpha   90.00
_cell.angle_beta   90.00
_cell.angle_gamma   90.00
#
_symmetry.space_group_name_H-M   'P 1'
#
loop_
_entity.id
_entity.type
_entity.pdbx_description
1 polymer ?
#
loop_
_entity_poly.entity_id
_entity_poly.type
_entity_poly.pdbx_seq_one_letter_code
_entity_poly.pdbx_strand_id
1 'polypeptide(L)'
;MKRLVLAAAASALAALVVPTASLAKGASEATISGPGLGDGIKLAGEEASGGGTLMLLAEYAGFFPALFQTSPNPMLTERPKGSLGPRYRITYAMPGPDAVVNQLRQDLYPYATPEPVTYMKPGQAYFGSEKTVGGWYISGPSLKNQLVRLGLPETPPAGNGFDAPWPILAFAAFAAAGATVIVAVRIRRRPRPATA
;
A
#
# COMPACT_ATOMS: atom_id res chain seq x y z
N MET A 1 -4.48 -65.12 16.39
CA MET A 1 -3.72 -64.00 16.96
C MET A 1 -2.84 -63.23 15.96
N LYS A 2 -2.20 -63.86 14.97
CA LYS A 2 -1.30 -63.16 14.01
C LYS A 2 -2.00 -62.28 12.95
N ARG A 3 -3.26 -62.57 12.60
CA ARG A 3 -4.03 -61.80 11.59
C ARG A 3 -4.69 -60.52 12.14
N LEU A 4 -4.97 -60.46 13.43
CA LEU A 4 -5.53 -59.27 14.09
C LEU A 4 -4.47 -58.21 14.40
N VAL A 5 -3.21 -58.63 14.57
CA VAL A 5 -2.06 -57.72 14.78
C VAL A 5 -1.68 -56.99 13.48
N LEU A 6 -1.82 -57.65 12.33
CA LEU A 6 -1.56 -57.03 11.02
C LEU A 6 -2.64 -56.01 10.62
N ALA A 7 -3.90 -56.25 10.98
CA ALA A 7 -4.99 -55.30 10.72
C ALA A 7 -4.89 -54.04 11.61
N ALA A 8 -4.40 -54.17 12.84
CA ALA A 8 -4.15 -53.02 13.72
C ALA A 8 -2.96 -52.16 13.27
N ALA A 9 -1.95 -52.77 12.63
CA ALA A 9 -0.79 -52.06 12.09
C ALA A 9 -1.10 -51.27 10.80
N ALA A 10 -2.06 -51.75 9.99
CA ALA A 10 -2.45 -51.05 8.75
C ALA A 10 -3.37 -49.85 9.01
N SER A 11 -4.21 -49.90 10.05
CA SER A 11 -5.11 -48.78 10.40
C SER A 11 -4.40 -47.63 11.14
N ALA A 12 -3.24 -47.88 11.74
CA ALA A 12 -2.45 -46.86 12.42
C ALA A 12 -1.60 -46.01 11.45
N LEU A 13 -1.39 -46.46 10.20
CA LEU A 13 -0.54 -45.77 9.23
C LEU A 13 -1.33 -44.82 8.30
N ALA A 14 -2.66 -44.85 8.33
CA ALA A 14 -3.51 -44.01 7.49
C ALA A 14 -3.97 -42.70 8.18
N ALA A 15 -3.58 -42.46 9.44
CA ALA A 15 -4.19 -41.43 10.27
C ALA A 15 -3.44 -40.09 10.38
N LEU A 16 -2.26 -39.89 9.78
CA LEU A 16 -1.48 -38.66 10.02
C LEU A 16 -0.74 -38.07 8.80
N VAL A 17 -1.37 -38.10 7.63
CA VAL A 17 -1.03 -37.15 6.56
C VAL A 17 -2.17 -36.16 6.41
N VAL A 18 -2.49 -35.46 7.49
CA VAL A 18 -3.03 -34.11 7.33
C VAL A 18 -1.79 -33.26 7.10
N PRO A 19 -1.58 -32.66 5.90
CA PRO A 19 -0.64 -31.58 5.81
C PRO A 19 -1.14 -30.54 6.79
N THR A 20 -0.48 -30.43 7.94
CA THR A 20 -0.54 -29.19 8.71
C THR A 20 -0.02 -28.17 7.71
N ALA A 21 -0.92 -27.40 7.10
CA ALA A 21 -0.54 -26.20 6.38
C ALA A 21 0.46 -25.54 7.31
N SER A 22 1.72 -25.51 6.88
CA SER A 22 2.70 -24.74 7.62
C SER A 22 2.13 -23.36 7.49
N LEU A 23 1.48 -22.85 8.54
CA LEU A 23 1.05 -21.45 8.61
C LEU A 23 2.36 -20.68 8.49
N ALA A 24 2.77 -20.43 7.25
CA ALA A 24 3.95 -19.70 6.90
C ALA A 24 3.75 -18.39 7.63
N LYS A 25 4.72 -18.02 8.47
CA LYS A 25 4.62 -16.91 9.42
C LYS A 25 4.60 -15.57 8.66
N GLY A 26 3.54 -15.32 7.88
CA GLY A 26 3.46 -14.32 6.84
C GLY A 26 2.10 -14.29 6.15
N ALA A 27 1.95 -13.37 5.20
CA ALA A 27 0.68 -13.16 4.52
C ALA A 27 0.36 -14.29 3.53
N SER A 28 -0.88 -14.80 3.55
CA SER A 28 -1.35 -15.79 2.58
C SER A 28 -1.68 -15.17 1.23
N GLU A 29 -2.03 -13.88 1.22
CA GLU A 29 -2.38 -13.11 0.03
C GLU A 29 -2.06 -11.64 0.26
N ALA A 30 -1.83 -10.90 -0.83
CA ALA A 30 -1.84 -9.44 -0.80
C ALA A 30 -2.54 -8.86 -2.02
N THR A 31 -3.25 -7.75 -1.81
CA THR A 31 -3.83 -6.96 -2.89
C THR A 31 -3.25 -5.55 -2.86
N ILE A 32 -2.72 -5.11 -3.99
CA ILE A 32 -2.20 -3.75 -4.20
C ILE A 32 -3.23 -2.96 -4.97
N SER A 33 -3.66 -1.84 -4.42
CA SER A 33 -4.58 -0.90 -5.07
C SER A 33 -4.01 0.50 -5.13
N GLY A 34 -4.44 1.27 -6.12
CA GLY A 34 -4.05 2.66 -6.30
C GLY A 34 -4.30 3.16 -7.72
N PRO A 35 -3.91 4.42 -8.00
CA PRO A 35 -4.13 5.04 -9.31
C PRO A 35 -3.52 4.20 -10.45
N GLY A 36 -4.25 4.06 -11.55
CA GLY A 36 -3.76 3.36 -12.75
C GLY A 36 -3.69 1.83 -12.66
N LEU A 37 -4.14 1.20 -11.57
CA LEU A 37 -4.13 -0.26 -11.40
C LEU A 37 -5.46 -0.97 -11.70
N GLY A 38 -6.54 -0.25 -12.03
CA GLY A 38 -7.86 -0.85 -12.25
C GLY A 38 -8.33 -1.67 -11.04
N ASP A 39 -8.52 -2.97 -11.22
CA ASP A 39 -8.94 -3.92 -10.17
C ASP A 39 -7.85 -4.24 -9.12
N GLY A 40 -6.64 -3.71 -9.31
CA GLY A 40 -5.49 -3.93 -8.43
C GLY A 40 -4.68 -5.17 -8.80
N ILE A 41 -3.50 -5.28 -8.18
CA ILE A 41 -2.58 -6.41 -8.35
C ILE A 41 -2.82 -7.38 -7.21
N LYS A 42 -3.17 -8.64 -7.51
CA LYS A 42 -3.35 -9.70 -6.52
C LYS A 42 -2.14 -10.63 -6.53
N LEU A 43 -1.61 -10.90 -5.34
CA LEU A 43 -0.48 -11.79 -5.11
C LEU A 43 -0.90 -12.89 -4.15
N ALA A 44 -0.53 -14.11 -4.49
CA ALA A 44 -0.74 -15.27 -3.62
C ALA A 44 0.54 -15.54 -2.79
N GLY A 45 0.36 -16.17 -1.63
CA GLY A 45 1.44 -16.52 -0.71
C GLY A 45 2.20 -17.79 -1.11
N GLU A 46 3.19 -18.16 -0.29
CA GLU A 46 4.20 -19.20 -0.54
C GLU A 46 3.61 -20.54 -1.03
N GLU A 47 2.45 -20.94 -0.53
CA GLU A 47 1.80 -22.21 -0.85
C GLU A 47 1.12 -22.23 -2.23
N ALA A 48 0.98 -21.07 -2.88
CA ALA A 48 0.39 -20.92 -4.20
C ALA A 48 1.45 -20.71 -5.30
N SER A 49 1.11 -21.06 -6.54
CA SER A 49 1.96 -20.78 -7.70
C SER A 49 2.23 -19.26 -7.79
N GLY A 50 3.50 -18.87 -7.63
CA GLY A 50 3.92 -17.46 -7.58
C GLY A 50 4.25 -16.91 -6.19
N GLY A 51 4.16 -17.72 -5.12
CA GLY A 51 4.33 -17.30 -3.72
C GLY A 51 5.62 -16.54 -3.38
N GLY A 52 6.74 -16.87 -4.04
CA GLY A 52 8.00 -16.13 -3.86
C GLY A 52 7.90 -14.64 -4.23
N THR A 53 6.93 -14.27 -5.08
CA THR A 53 6.67 -12.87 -5.47
C THR A 53 6.14 -12.05 -4.31
N LEU A 54 5.21 -12.61 -3.51
CA LEU A 54 4.66 -11.92 -2.35
C LEU A 54 5.74 -11.74 -1.29
N MET A 55 6.51 -12.80 -1.01
CA MET A 55 7.63 -12.75 -0.06
C MET A 55 8.64 -11.66 -0.44
N LEU A 56 9.06 -11.62 -1.70
CA LEU A 56 10.01 -10.63 -2.19
C LEU A 56 9.47 -9.19 -2.10
N LEU A 57 8.18 -9.00 -2.42
CA LEU A 57 7.54 -7.69 -2.26
C LEU A 57 7.48 -7.28 -0.79
N ALA A 58 7.08 -8.18 0.10
CA ALA A 58 6.98 -7.94 1.53
C ALA A 58 8.35 -7.53 2.12
N GLU A 59 9.42 -8.20 1.69
CA GLU A 59 10.80 -7.86 2.05
C GLU A 59 11.14 -6.42 1.63
N TYR A 60 11.00 -6.08 0.34
CA TYR A 60 11.32 -4.74 -0.16
C TYR A 60 10.41 -3.65 0.40
N ALA A 61 9.17 -3.98 0.75
CA ALA A 61 8.25 -3.05 1.36
C ALA A 61 8.55 -2.80 2.85
N GLY A 62 9.47 -3.54 3.48
CA GLY A 62 9.73 -3.45 4.92
C GLY A 62 8.61 -4.03 5.77
N PHE A 63 7.86 -5.00 5.24
CA PHE A 63 6.75 -5.63 5.94
C PHE A 63 7.20 -6.30 7.25
N PHE A 64 8.27 -7.10 7.21
CA PHE A 64 8.78 -7.83 8.37
C PHE A 64 9.23 -6.94 9.52
N PRO A 65 10.09 -5.92 9.33
CA PRO A 65 10.45 -5.01 10.44
C PRO A 65 9.28 -4.13 10.91
N ALA A 66 8.27 -3.91 10.08
CA ALA A 66 7.05 -3.20 10.50
C ALA A 66 6.09 -4.11 11.30
N LEU A 67 6.15 -5.43 11.07
CA LEU A 67 5.34 -6.42 11.76
C LEU A 67 5.99 -6.88 13.07
N PHE A 68 7.28 -7.18 13.01
CA PHE A 68 8.10 -7.73 14.09
C PHE A 68 9.13 -6.72 14.56
N GLN A 69 9.33 -6.64 15.88
CA GLN A 69 10.41 -5.82 16.42
C GLN A 69 11.76 -6.44 16.07
N THR A 70 12.61 -5.66 15.41
CA THR A 70 13.96 -6.06 14.99
C THR A 70 15.02 -5.17 15.65
N SER A 71 16.26 -5.67 15.75
CA SER A 71 17.40 -4.92 16.30
C SER A 71 18.60 -5.03 15.35
N PRO A 72 19.10 -3.93 14.76
CA PRO A 72 18.53 -2.58 14.85
C PRO A 72 17.14 -2.50 14.17
N ASN A 73 16.27 -1.61 14.66
CA ASN A 73 14.96 -1.38 14.04
C ASN A 73 15.11 -0.36 12.90
N PRO A 74 14.85 -0.73 11.63
CA PRO A 74 14.95 0.20 10.51
C PRO A 74 13.72 1.12 10.35
N MET A 75 12.67 0.92 11.16
CA MET A 75 11.44 1.72 11.07
C MET A 75 11.66 3.13 11.62
N LEU A 76 11.23 4.12 10.85
CA LEU A 76 11.30 5.54 11.19
C LEU A 76 9.97 6.01 11.78
N THR A 77 10.03 6.74 12.90
CA THR A 77 8.84 7.34 13.53
C THR A 77 8.29 8.49 12.69
N GLU A 78 9.18 9.28 12.09
CA GLU A 78 8.82 10.44 11.28
C GLU A 78 8.82 10.12 9.80
N ARG A 79 7.96 10.82 9.06
CA ARG A 79 7.90 10.71 7.61
C ARG A 79 9.23 11.19 7.00
N PRO A 80 9.88 10.39 6.12
CA PRO A 80 11.04 10.85 5.36
C PRO A 80 10.74 12.13 4.58
N LYS A 81 11.72 13.05 4.54
CA LYS A 81 11.59 14.31 3.81
C LYS A 81 11.45 14.06 2.31
N GLY A 82 10.70 14.93 1.64
CA GLY A 82 10.54 14.90 0.19
C GLY A 82 9.09 14.72 -0.28
N SER A 83 8.93 14.54 -1.58
CA SER A 83 7.62 14.36 -2.21
C SER A 83 7.27 12.87 -2.21
N LEU A 84 6.03 12.52 -1.87
CA LEU A 84 5.61 11.12 -1.83
C LEU A 84 5.07 10.62 -3.18
N GLY A 85 4.64 11.54 -4.04
CA GLY A 85 3.86 11.18 -5.23
C GLY A 85 2.53 10.51 -4.86
N PRO A 86 1.90 9.80 -5.81
CA PRO A 86 0.63 9.12 -5.58
C PRO A 86 0.74 7.99 -4.55
N ARG A 87 -0.28 7.88 -3.70
CA ARG A 87 -0.39 6.81 -2.70
C ARG A 87 -0.99 5.54 -3.31
N TYR A 88 -0.35 4.41 -3.03
CA TYR A 88 -0.87 3.06 -3.26
C TYR A 88 -1.04 2.35 -1.91
N ARG A 89 -1.73 1.22 -1.89
CA ARG A 89 -1.97 0.45 -0.67
C ARG A 89 -1.85 -1.04 -0.92
N ILE A 90 -1.05 -1.71 -0.10
CA ILE A 90 -1.08 -3.16 0.07
C ILE A 90 -2.04 -3.50 1.21
N THR A 91 -2.94 -4.45 0.96
CA THR A 91 -3.72 -5.13 1.99
C THR A 91 -3.29 -6.58 2.04
N TYR A 92 -2.69 -7.00 3.15
CA TYR A 92 -2.24 -8.36 3.40
C TYR A 92 -3.31 -9.15 4.16
N ALA A 93 -3.55 -10.40 3.76
CA ALA A 93 -4.31 -11.36 4.52
C ALA A 93 -3.36 -12.19 5.40
N MET A 94 -3.50 -12.09 6.72
CA MET A 94 -2.65 -12.74 7.71
C MET A 94 -3.45 -13.80 8.47
N PRO A 95 -3.36 -15.08 8.09
CA PRO A 95 -4.02 -16.16 8.81
C PRO A 95 -3.32 -16.40 10.16
N GLY A 96 -4.08 -16.29 11.24
CA GLY A 96 -3.65 -16.55 12.60
C GLY A 96 -3.79 -18.02 13.02
N PRO A 97 -3.19 -18.40 14.17
CA PRO A 97 -3.25 -19.76 14.71
C PRO A 97 -4.68 -20.19 15.11
N ASP A 98 -5.58 -19.23 15.28
CA ASP A 98 -7.01 -19.41 15.61
C ASP A 98 -7.90 -19.53 14.36
N ALA A 99 -7.30 -19.70 13.17
CA ALA A 99 -7.97 -19.68 11.87
C ALA A 99 -8.67 -18.34 11.53
N VAL A 100 -8.42 -17.28 12.31
CA VAL A 100 -8.90 -15.93 12.00
C VAL A 100 -7.92 -15.28 11.04
N VAL A 101 -8.43 -14.70 9.96
CA VAL A 101 -7.62 -13.96 9.00
C VAL A 101 -7.70 -12.47 9.30
N ASN A 102 -6.59 -11.86 9.74
CA ASN A 102 -6.50 -10.42 9.95
C ASN A 102 -6.07 -9.72 8.66
N GLN A 103 -6.56 -8.50 8.45
CA GLN A 103 -6.11 -7.66 7.34
C GLN A 103 -5.13 -6.59 7.83
N LEU A 104 -3.90 -6.62 7.33
CA LEU A 104 -2.91 -5.59 7.58
C LEU A 104 -2.80 -4.67 6.38
N ARG A 105 -2.73 -3.35 6.64
CA ARG A 105 -2.62 -2.32 5.60
C ARG A 105 -1.27 -1.65 5.66
N GLN A 106 -0.66 -1.50 4.50
CA GLN A 106 0.57 -0.77 4.30
C GLN A 106 0.41 0.18 3.12
N ASP A 107 0.67 1.47 3.33
CA ASP A 107 0.67 2.47 2.28
C ASP A 107 2.04 2.45 1.56
N LEU A 108 2.00 2.57 0.24
CA LEU A 108 3.15 2.55 -0.66
C LEU A 108 3.27 3.88 -1.39
N TYR A 109 4.51 4.36 -1.52
CA TYR A 109 4.85 5.56 -2.27
C TYR A 109 5.99 5.24 -3.24
N PRO A 110 5.71 4.49 -4.33
CA PRO A 110 6.73 3.99 -5.26
C PRO A 110 7.39 5.09 -6.09
N TYR A 111 6.76 6.26 -6.19
CA TYR A 111 7.29 7.43 -6.92
C TYR A 111 7.78 8.53 -5.97
N ALA A 112 7.99 8.22 -4.68
CA ALA A 112 8.54 9.18 -3.75
C ALA A 112 9.96 9.58 -4.14
N THR A 113 10.32 10.83 -3.84
CA THR A 113 11.66 11.38 -4.02
C THR A 113 12.23 11.80 -2.67
N PRO A 114 13.50 11.50 -2.36
CA PRO A 114 14.51 10.91 -3.24
C PRO A 114 14.38 9.39 -3.46
N GLU A 115 13.70 8.67 -2.56
CA GLU A 115 13.56 7.22 -2.63
C GLU A 115 12.12 6.78 -2.37
N PRO A 116 11.71 5.60 -2.90
CA PRO A 116 10.45 4.96 -2.53
C PRO A 116 10.36 4.74 -1.02
N VAL A 117 9.19 5.03 -0.47
CA VAL A 117 8.91 4.82 0.95
C VAL A 117 7.61 4.07 1.15
N THR A 118 7.50 3.39 2.28
CA THR A 118 6.26 2.75 2.72
C THR A 118 5.91 3.24 4.12
N TYR A 119 4.64 3.09 4.47
CA TYR A 119 4.15 3.38 5.80
C TYR A 119 3.19 2.30 6.25
N MET A 120 3.47 1.71 7.40
CA MET A 120 2.52 0.84 8.08
C MET A 120 2.06 1.51 9.36
N LYS A 121 0.75 1.63 9.56
CA LYS A 121 0.23 2.20 10.80
C LYS A 121 0.67 1.31 11.99
N PRO A 122 1.28 1.88 13.05
CA PRO A 122 1.53 1.16 14.29
C PRO A 122 0.24 0.65 14.94
N GLY A 123 0.32 -0.48 15.63
CA GLY A 123 -0.78 -0.99 16.45
C GLY A 123 -1.89 -1.72 15.69
N GLN A 124 -1.69 -2.10 14.43
CA GLN A 124 -2.65 -2.95 13.72
C GLN A 124 -2.63 -4.35 14.34
N ALA A 125 -3.78 -4.82 14.77
CA ALA A 125 -3.90 -6.12 15.43
C ALA A 125 -3.74 -7.27 14.42
N TYR A 126 -2.99 -8.29 14.80
CA TYR A 126 -2.91 -9.56 14.10
C TYR A 126 -2.74 -10.70 15.11
N PHE A 127 -3.05 -11.93 14.71
CA PHE A 127 -2.88 -13.13 15.55
C PHE A 127 -3.52 -12.99 16.94
N GLY A 128 -4.70 -12.35 17.00
CA GLY A 128 -5.48 -12.17 18.23
C GLY A 128 -4.95 -11.10 19.21
N SER A 129 -3.67 -11.17 19.57
CA SER A 129 -3.05 -10.29 20.58
C SER A 129 -1.88 -9.46 20.09
N GLU A 130 -1.29 -9.81 18.94
CA GLU A 130 -0.11 -9.14 18.42
C GLU A 130 -0.47 -7.80 17.75
N LYS A 131 0.50 -6.89 17.72
CA LYS A 131 0.33 -5.56 17.14
C LYS A 131 1.54 -5.17 16.31
N THR A 132 1.31 -4.56 15.16
CA THR A 132 2.39 -4.05 14.31
C THR A 132 3.21 -3.01 15.06
N VAL A 133 4.54 -3.07 14.91
CA VAL A 133 5.44 -1.97 15.28
C VAL A 133 5.11 -0.75 14.43
N GLY A 134 4.96 -0.97 13.12
CA GLY A 134 4.66 0.06 12.14
C GLY A 134 5.76 1.12 12.02
N GLY A 135 5.42 2.22 11.35
CA GLY A 135 6.31 3.32 11.04
C GLY A 135 6.54 3.49 9.54
N TRP A 136 7.45 4.41 9.22
CA TRP A 136 7.93 4.65 7.87
C TRP A 136 9.14 3.78 7.57
N TYR A 137 9.26 3.36 6.31
CA TYR A 137 10.40 2.56 5.85
C TYR A 137 10.89 3.09 4.51
N ILE A 138 12.21 3.15 4.34
CA ILE A 138 12.85 3.55 3.08
C ILE A 138 13.14 2.26 2.30
N SER A 139 12.42 2.06 1.20
CA SER A 139 12.37 0.78 0.48
C SER A 139 13.40 0.62 -0.63
N GLY A 140 14.15 1.68 -0.93
CA GLY A 140 15.08 1.70 -2.06
C GLY A 140 14.41 1.48 -3.42
N PRO A 141 15.19 1.43 -4.51
CA PRO A 141 14.65 1.33 -5.87
C PRO A 141 14.06 -0.05 -6.21
N SER A 142 14.48 -1.11 -5.51
CA SER A 142 14.04 -2.49 -5.76
C SER A 142 12.53 -2.67 -5.59
N LEU A 143 11.92 -1.95 -4.64
CA LEU A 143 10.47 -1.96 -4.47
C LEU A 143 9.74 -1.50 -5.73
N LYS A 144 10.12 -0.33 -6.27
CA LYS A 144 9.48 0.22 -7.48
C LYS A 144 9.68 -0.73 -8.66
N ASN A 145 10.89 -1.24 -8.85
CA ASN A 145 11.20 -2.17 -9.94
C ASN A 145 10.35 -3.44 -9.86
N GLN A 146 10.16 -3.99 -8.66
CA GLN A 146 9.31 -5.15 -8.47
C GLN A 146 7.84 -4.82 -8.76
N LEU A 147 7.32 -3.70 -8.25
CA LEU A 147 5.94 -3.29 -8.51
C LEU A 147 5.68 -3.08 -10.00
N VAL A 148 6.63 -2.51 -10.74
CA VAL A 148 6.52 -2.33 -12.20
C VAL A 148 6.42 -3.67 -12.92
N ARG A 149 7.23 -4.67 -12.55
CA ARG A 149 7.12 -6.03 -13.10
C ARG A 149 5.75 -6.66 -12.84
N LEU A 150 5.08 -6.25 -11.78
CA LEU A 150 3.75 -6.72 -11.39
C LEU A 150 2.60 -5.93 -12.04
N GLY A 151 2.90 -4.94 -12.89
CA GLY A 151 1.92 -4.15 -13.61
C GLY A 151 1.69 -2.74 -13.07
N LEU A 152 2.51 -2.27 -12.12
CA LEU A 152 2.52 -0.85 -11.78
C LEU A 152 3.04 -0.03 -12.97
N PRO A 153 2.40 1.09 -13.33
CA PRO A 153 2.93 2.00 -14.35
C PRO A 153 4.37 2.46 -14.03
N GLU A 154 5.25 2.57 -15.02
CA GLU A 154 6.63 3.03 -14.80
C GLU A 154 6.71 4.48 -14.32
N THR A 155 5.77 5.29 -14.77
CA THR A 155 5.59 6.69 -14.42
C THR A 155 4.28 6.86 -13.64
N PRO A 156 4.20 7.81 -12.70
CA PRO A 156 2.97 8.06 -11.97
C PRO A 156 1.87 8.47 -12.97
N PRO A 157 0.67 7.88 -12.91
CA PRO A 157 -0.45 8.33 -13.72
C PRO A 157 -0.66 9.83 -13.51
N ALA A 158 -0.87 10.57 -14.59
CA ALA A 158 -1.22 11.99 -14.50
C ALA A 158 -2.50 12.09 -13.65
N GLY A 159 -2.38 12.66 -12.46
CA GLY A 159 -3.54 12.80 -11.58
C GLY A 159 -4.54 13.76 -12.22
N ASN A 160 -5.80 13.33 -12.37
CA ASN A 160 -6.94 14.25 -12.50
C ASN A 160 -7.25 14.96 -11.16
N GLY A 161 -6.22 15.29 -10.39
CA GLY A 161 -6.34 15.85 -9.06
C GLY A 161 -5.14 16.74 -8.80
N PHE A 162 -5.27 18.01 -9.16
CA PHE A 162 -4.49 19.05 -8.50
C PHE A 162 -4.92 19.05 -7.03
N ASP A 163 -4.16 18.38 -6.16
CA ASP A 163 -4.04 18.83 -4.76
C ASP A 163 -3.23 20.14 -4.79
N ALA A 164 -3.84 21.18 -5.37
CA ALA A 164 -3.32 22.52 -5.25
C ALA A 164 -3.49 22.90 -3.78
N PRO A 165 -2.41 23.22 -3.04
CA PRO A 165 -2.56 23.72 -1.69
C PRO A 165 -3.51 24.91 -1.74
N TRP A 166 -4.55 24.87 -0.89
CA TRP A 166 -5.60 25.89 -0.73
C TRP A 166 -5.17 27.35 -1.04
N PRO A 167 -3.98 27.86 -0.61
CA PRO A 167 -3.54 29.20 -0.99
C PRO A 167 -3.53 29.48 -2.50
N ILE A 168 -3.21 28.51 -3.37
CA ILE A 168 -3.13 28.71 -4.83
C ILE A 168 -4.54 28.91 -5.44
N LEU A 169 -5.54 28.18 -4.93
CA LEU A 169 -6.93 28.36 -5.36
C LEU A 169 -7.51 29.71 -4.88
N ALA A 170 -7.13 30.15 -3.68
CA ALA A 170 -7.52 31.46 -3.16
C ALA A 170 -6.95 32.62 -4.00
N PHE A 171 -5.68 32.52 -4.43
CA PHE A 171 -5.06 33.53 -5.30
C PHE A 171 -5.71 33.58 -6.69
N ALA A 172 -6.04 32.43 -7.29
CA ALA A 172 -6.70 32.38 -8.60
C ALA A 172 -8.12 32.99 -8.56
N ALA A 173 -8.89 32.75 -7.48
CA ALA A 173 -10.20 33.35 -7.29
C ALA A 173 -10.12 34.89 -7.12
N PHE A 174 -9.12 35.39 -6.39
CA PHE A 174 -8.92 36.83 -6.19
C PHE A 174 -8.53 37.55 -7.49
N ALA A 175 -7.70 36.93 -8.33
CA ALA A 175 -7.31 37.50 -9.63
C ALA A 175 -8.49 37.60 -10.61
N ALA A 176 -9.37 36.59 -10.64
CA ALA A 176 -10.58 36.60 -11.48
C ALA A 176 -11.60 37.67 -11.02
N ALA A 177 -11.76 37.86 -9.70
CA ALA A 177 -12.61 38.91 -9.16
C ALA A 177 -12.04 40.32 -9.41
N GLY A 178 -10.72 40.51 -9.31
CA GLY A 178 -10.08 41.79 -9.62
C GLY A 178 -10.20 42.19 -11.10
N ALA A 179 -10.06 41.23 -12.01
CA ALA A 179 -10.17 41.48 -13.45
C ALA A 179 -11.58 41.91 -13.88
N THR A 180 -12.63 41.31 -13.29
CA THR A 180 -14.03 41.68 -13.59
C THR A 180 -14.39 43.08 -13.11
N VAL A 181 -13.89 43.51 -11.95
CA VAL A 181 -14.10 44.87 -11.44
C VAL A 181 -13.41 45.93 -12.31
N ILE A 182 -12.18 45.67 -12.77
CA ILE A 182 -11.43 46.61 -13.63
C ILE A 182 -12.13 46.80 -15.00
N VAL A 183 -12.64 45.71 -15.59
CA VAL A 183 -13.39 45.78 -16.86
C VAL A 183 -14.71 46.53 -16.68
N ALA A 184 -15.46 46.28 -15.61
CA ALA A 184 -16.73 46.95 -15.33
C ALA A 184 -16.56 48.48 -15.12
N VAL A 185 -15.49 48.89 -14.43
CA VAL A 185 -15.18 50.32 -14.21
C VAL A 185 -14.78 51.01 -15.52
N ARG A 186 -14.04 50.35 -16.41
CA ARG A 186 -13.68 50.93 -17.72
C ARG A 186 -14.87 51.08 -18.67
N ILE A 187 -15.84 50.16 -18.62
CA ILE A 187 -17.04 50.26 -19.47
C ILE A 187 -17.95 51.40 -18.99
N ARG A 188 -18.11 51.59 -17.67
CA ARG A 188 -18.91 52.70 -17.12
C ARG A 188 -18.32 54.09 -17.36
N ARG A 189 -17.00 54.21 -17.57
CA ARG A 189 -16.32 55.50 -17.79
C ARG A 189 -16.28 55.96 -19.25
N ARG A 190 -16.88 55.23 -20.20
CA ARG A 190 -16.98 55.73 -21.58
C ARG A 190 -18.00 56.88 -21.65
N PRO A 191 -17.57 58.11 -22.01
CA PRO A 191 -18.48 59.24 -22.17
C PRO A 191 -19.48 58.94 -23.29
N ARG A 192 -20.76 59.27 -23.07
CA ARG A 192 -21.79 59.20 -24.12
C ARG A 192 -21.40 60.16 -25.27
N PRO A 193 -21.46 59.72 -26.54
CA PRO A 193 -21.32 60.65 -27.65
C PRO A 193 -22.47 61.67 -27.59
N ALA A 194 -22.12 62.95 -27.66
CA ALA A 194 -23.08 64.04 -27.77
C ALA A 194 -23.73 63.96 -29.15
N THR A 195 -25.06 63.81 -29.18
CA THR A 195 -25.86 63.89 -30.41
C THR A 195 -25.99 65.37 -30.79
N ALA A 196 -25.61 65.69 -32.03
CA ALA A 196 -25.90 66.96 -32.70
C ALA A 196 -27.35 67.00 -33.19
#